data_AF-A0A2V3VYR4-F1
#
_entry.id   AF-A0A2V3VYR4-F1
#
_cell.length_a   1.000
_cell.length_b   1.000
_cell.length_c   1.000
_cell.angle_alpha   90.00
_cell.angle_beta   90.00
_cell.angle_gamma   90.00
#
_symmetry.space_group_name_H-M   'P 1'
#
loop_
_entity.id
_entity.type
_entity.pdbx_description
1 polymer ?
#
loop_
_entity_poly.entity_id
_entity_poly.type
_entity_poly.pdbx_seq_one_letter_code
_entity_poly.pdbx_strand_id
1 'polypeptide(L)' 'MIIDEWLLTPLPDEYTLTLFEIIESRLKTASTILCSQTAPEGWYDKLGEALVADAILD' A
#
# COMPACT_ATOMS: atom_id res chain seq x y z
N MET A 1 8.04 -0.03 -10.93
CA MET A 1 7.86 -1.22 -10.06
C MET A 1 6.46 -1.73 -10.26
N ILE A 2 6.26 -3.05 -10.29
CA ILE A 2 4.92 -3.66 -10.37
C ILE A 2 4.76 -4.46 -9.09
N ILE A 3 3.69 -4.20 -8.34
CA ILE A 3 3.28 -5.01 -7.19
C ILE A 3 2.06 -5.78 -7.63
N ASP A 4 2.22 -7.08 -7.80
CA ASP A 4 1.13 -7.98 -8.13
C ASP A 4 0.42 -8.46 -6.85
N GLU A 5 -0.85 -8.81 -6.97
CA GLU A 5 -1.69 -9.27 -5.86
C GLU A 5 -1.71 -8.31 -4.64
N TRP A 6 -1.78 -7.00 -4.93
CA TRP A 6 -1.85 -5.92 -3.94
C TRP A 6 -2.99 -6.13 -2.95
N LEU A 7 -2.61 -6.20 -1.67
CA LEU A 7 -3.51 -6.43 -0.53
C LEU A 7 -4.40 -7.66 -0.73
N LEU A 8 -3.85 -8.75 -1.29
CA LEU A 8 -4.56 -10.03 -1.35
C LEU A 8 -4.95 -10.51 0.06
N THR A 9 -4.06 -10.32 1.03
CA THR A 9 -4.32 -10.49 2.47
C THR A 9 -4.06 -9.17 3.21
N PRO A 10 -4.65 -8.98 4.41
CA PRO A 10 -4.29 -7.86 5.26
C PRO A 10 -2.78 -7.81 5.51
N LEU A 11 -2.21 -6.61 5.46
CA LEU A 11 -0.82 -6.35 5.74
C LEU A 11 -0.58 -6.45 7.26
N PRO A 12 0.38 -7.25 7.73
CA PRO A 12 0.75 -7.26 9.15
C PRO A 12 1.30 -5.90 9.58
N ASP A 13 0.91 -5.43 10.77
CA ASP A 13 1.28 -4.11 11.29
C ASP A 13 2.81 -3.87 11.32
N GLU A 14 3.60 -4.92 11.54
CA GLU A 14 5.08 -4.85 11.54
C GLU A 14 5.68 -4.48 10.17
N TYR A 15 4.93 -4.68 9.07
CA TYR A 15 5.37 -4.37 7.71
C TYR A 15 4.75 -3.09 7.15
N THR A 16 3.77 -2.49 7.83
CA THR A 16 3.07 -1.28 7.36
C THR A 16 4.03 -0.10 7.14
N LEU A 17 4.94 0.15 8.08
CA LEU A 17 5.94 1.21 7.93
C LEU A 17 6.95 0.93 6.81
N THR A 18 7.39 -0.31 6.66
CA THR A 18 8.30 -0.69 5.57
C THR A 18 7.65 -0.49 4.20
N LEU A 19 6.37 -0.83 4.06
CA LEU A 19 5.63 -0.59 2.84
C LEU A 19 5.51 0.91 2.53
N PHE A 20 5.20 1.72 3.55
CA PHE A 20 5.14 3.16 3.43
C PHE A 20 6.46 3.75 2.93
N GLU A 21 7.60 3.38 3.53
CA GLU A 21 8.93 3.83 3.09
C GLU A 21 9.23 3.47 1.62
N ILE A 22 8.83 2.27 1.19
CA ILE A 22 9.01 1.83 -0.20
C ILE A 22 8.18 2.70 -1.14
N ILE A 23 6.92 2.97 -0.81
CA ILE A 23 6.03 3.80 -1.63
C ILE A 23 6.54 5.24 -1.70
N GLU A 24 6.87 5.84 -0.55
CA GLU A 24 7.41 7.20 -0.45
C GLU A 24 8.70 7.38 -1.24
N SER A 25 9.63 6.42 -1.17
CA SER A 25 10.90 6.50 -1.93
C SER A 25 10.69 6.55 -3.44
N ARG A 26 9.54 6.06 -3.92
CA ARG A 26 9.17 5.98 -5.34
C ARG A 26 8.23 7.10 -5.76
N LEU A 27 7.50 7.68 -4.82
CA LEU A 27 6.58 8.77 -5.08
C LEU A 27 7.33 9.92 -5.75
N LYS A 28 6.79 10.41 -6.88
CA LYS A 28 7.39 11.47 -7.73
C LYS A 28 8.75 11.14 -8.35
N THR A 29 9.34 9.97 -8.11
CA THR A 29 10.64 9.57 -8.70
C THR A 29 10.50 8.53 -9.81
N ALA A 30 9.58 7.58 -9.67
CA ALA A 30 9.35 6.55 -10.68
C ALA A 30 7.97 5.91 -10.57
N SER A 31 7.40 5.47 -11.69
CA SER A 31 6.08 4.83 -11.71
C SER A 31 6.03 3.54 -10.88
N THR A 32 4.90 3.35 -10.20
CA THR A 32 4.53 2.14 -9.47
C THR A 32 3.15 1.70 -9.93
N ILE A 33 3.00 0.44 -10.31
CA ILE A 33 1.72 -0.16 -10.75
C ILE A 33 1.31 -1.17 -9.69
N LEU A 34 0.08 -1.07 -9.20
CA LEU A 34 -0.51 -1.96 -8.21
C LEU A 34 -1.64 -2.77 -8.87
N CYS A 35 -1.54 -4.09 -8.86
CA CYS A 35 -2.59 -4.98 -9.35
C CYS A 35 -3.34 -5.54 -8.14
N SER A 36 -4.61 -5.18 -7.94
CA SER A 36 -5.40 -5.65 -6.79
C SER A 36 -6.65 -6.41 -7.24
N GLN A 37 -7.02 -7.42 -6.46
CA GLN A 37 -8.29 -8.14 -6.59
C GLN A 37 -9.44 -7.44 -5.86
N THR A 38 -9.12 -6.42 -5.06
CA THR A 38 -10.10 -5.62 -4.34
C THR A 38 -10.08 -4.18 -4.80
N ALA A 39 -11.26 -3.56 -4.81
CA ALA A 39 -11.40 -2.16 -5.17
C ALA A 39 -10.73 -1.25 -4.11
N PRO A 40 -10.29 -0.03 -4.49
CA PRO A 40 -9.57 0.88 -3.60
C PRO A 40 -10.29 1.19 -2.28
N GLU A 41 -11.61 1.18 -2.28
CA GLU A 41 -12.44 1.40 -1.09
C GLU A 41 -12.18 0.36 0.01
N GLY A 42 -11.74 -0.85 -0.36
CA GLY A 42 -11.41 -1.93 0.57
C GLY A 42 -9.93 -2.01 0.95
N TRP A 43 -9.10 -1.07 0.49
CA TRP A 43 -7.65 -1.09 0.79
C TRP A 43 -7.36 -0.58 2.20
N TYR A 44 -8.14 0.40 2.67
CA TYR A 44 -7.97 1.01 3.99
C TYR A 44 -8.02 -0.04 5.11
N ASP A 45 -9.02 -0.93 5.06
CA ASP A 45 -9.20 -2.02 6.03
C ASP A 45 -8.07 -3.06 6.02
N LYS A 46 -7.25 -3.09 4.95
CA LYS A 46 -6.20 -4.09 4.75
C LYS A 46 -4.79 -3.56 5.00
N LEU A 47 -4.59 -2.24 5.04
CA LEU A 47 -3.26 -1.62 5.24
C LEU A 47 -2.84 -1.55 6.72
N GLY A 48 -3.76 -1.85 7.64
CA GLY A 48 -3.49 -1.87 9.08
C GLY A 48 -3.69 -0.48 9.70
N GLU A 49 -2.61 0.14 10.17
CA GLU A 49 -2.65 1.41 10.89
C GLU A 49 -3.28 2.55 10.06
N ALA A 50 -4.41 3.07 10.54
CA ALA A 50 -5.25 4.07 9.88
C ALA A 50 -4.49 5.31 9.35
N LEU A 51 -3.54 5.84 10.13
CA LEU A 51 -2.76 7.02 9.74
C LEU A 51 -1.78 6.72 8.59
N VAL A 52 -1.16 5.54 8.61
CA VAL A 52 -0.21 5.13 7.56
C VAL A 52 -0.97 4.69 6.31
N ALA A 53 -2.12 4.04 6.48
CA ALA A 53 -3.02 3.70 5.37
C ALA A 53 -3.47 4.96 4.63
N ASP A 54 -3.84 6.02 5.35
CA ASP A 54 -4.18 7.32 4.74
C ASP A 54 -3.00 7.88 3.95
N ALA A 55 -1.79 7.88 4.53
CA ALA A 55 -0.58 8.37 3.88
C ALA A 55 -0.13 7.54 2.67
N ILE A 56 -0.42 6.23 2.63
CA ILE A 56 -0.12 5.35 1.49
C ILE A 56 -1.09 5.60 0.32
N LEU A 57 -2.31 6.02 0.62
CA LEU A 57 -3.40 6.17 -0.36
C LEU A 57 -3.53 7.59 -0.94
N ASP A 58 -2.92 8.59 -0.30
CA ASP A 58 -2.80 9.98 -0.78
C ASP A 58 -1.82 10.13 -1.97
#